data_AF-A0A654TJN8-F1
#
_entry.id   AF-A0A654TJN8-F1
#
_cell.length_a   1.000
_cell.length_b   1.000
_cell.length_c   1.000
_cell.angle_alpha   90.00
_cell.angle_beta   90.00
_cell.angle_gamma   90.00
#
_symmetry.space_group_name_H-M   'P 1'
#
loop_
_entity.id
_entity.type
_entity.pdbx_description
1 polymer ?
#
loop_
_entity_poly.entity_id
_entity_poly.type
_entity_poly.pdbx_seq_one_letter_code
_entity_poly.pdbx_strand_id
1 'polypeptide(L)'
;MDTGTYVADVTVSSVVPVDPPPGFGYTRSGVPVKSFPDSSVTRADVTVRAVRVPNSFILATNFSFTGVTPFADAYKPRPCDASDWLDAALGNAPQGSIVRGGVYWDAYRDPVSVVVLLDEKTGQHLAQWNL
;
A
#
# COMPACT_ATOMS: atom_id res chain seq x y z
N MET A 1 -6.76 8.17 -11.92
CA MET A 1 -8.12 7.57 -11.79
C MET A 1 -9.10 8.64 -11.33
N ASP A 2 -10.37 8.54 -11.72
CA ASP A 2 -11.46 9.46 -11.31
C ASP A 2 -12.62 8.64 -10.73
N THR A 3 -13.00 8.92 -9.48
CA THR A 3 -14.10 8.23 -8.76
C THR A 3 -15.43 8.99 -8.84
N GLY A 4 -15.47 10.08 -9.60
CA GLY A 4 -16.56 11.07 -9.58
C GLY A 4 -16.46 12.03 -8.40
N THR A 5 -15.93 11.59 -7.25
CA THR A 5 -15.77 12.42 -6.04
C THR A 5 -14.36 13.03 -5.94
N TYR A 6 -13.34 12.28 -6.34
CA TYR A 6 -11.95 12.75 -6.32
C TYR A 6 -11.14 12.15 -7.48
N VAL A 7 -10.05 12.83 -7.83
CA VAL A 7 -9.08 12.44 -8.86
C VAL A 7 -7.71 12.46 -8.26
N ALA A 8 -6.94 11.41 -8.53
CA ALA A 8 -5.51 11.40 -8.26
C ALA A 8 -4.76 10.67 -9.37
N ASP A 9 -3.49 11.03 -9.52
CA ASP A 9 -2.53 10.29 -10.32
C ASP A 9 -1.69 9.45 -9.37
N VAL A 10 -1.56 8.16 -9.65
CA VAL A 10 -0.84 7.22 -8.78
C VAL A 10 0.18 6.49 -9.62
N THR A 11 1.38 6.38 -9.09
CA THR A 11 2.44 5.55 -9.64
C THR A 11 2.92 4.64 -8.53
N VAL A 12 2.95 3.34 -8.81
CA VAL A 12 3.61 2.34 -7.97
C VAL A 12 4.85 1.90 -8.71
N SER A 13 5.98 1.92 -8.03
CA SER A 13 7.28 1.54 -8.58
C SER A 13 7.98 0.55 -7.68
N SER A 14 8.44 -0.55 -8.27
CA SER A 14 9.19 -1.64 -7.63
C SER A 14 8.46 -2.32 -6.47
N VAL A 15 8.69 -3.61 -6.31
CA VAL A 15 8.36 -4.34 -5.10
C VAL A 15 9.62 -5.05 -4.67
N VAL A 16 10.05 -4.80 -3.44
CA VAL A 16 11.28 -5.38 -2.93
C VAL A 16 11.07 -5.96 -1.52
N PRO A 17 11.70 -7.09 -1.19
CA PRO A 17 11.83 -7.52 0.20
C PRO A 17 12.59 -6.47 1.01
N VAL A 18 12.14 -6.24 2.24
CA VAL A 18 12.76 -5.33 3.21
C VAL A 18 12.78 -5.96 4.60
N ASP A 19 13.62 -5.44 5.48
CA ASP A 19 13.51 -5.77 6.90
C ASP A 19 12.18 -5.24 7.47
N PRO A 20 11.57 -5.93 8.44
CA PRO A 20 10.33 -5.47 9.05
C PRO A 20 10.51 -4.06 9.67
N PRO A 21 9.70 -3.07 9.26
CA PRO A 21 9.80 -1.74 9.85
C PRO A 21 9.28 -1.74 11.31
N PRO A 22 9.59 -0.69 12.08
CA PRO A 22 8.95 -0.46 13.38
C PRO A 22 7.41 -0.57 13.29
N GLY A 23 6.77 -1.11 14.32
CA GLY A 23 5.31 -1.31 14.35
C GLY A 23 4.80 -2.62 13.73
N PHE A 24 5.60 -3.34 12.92
CA PHE A 24 5.19 -4.65 12.37
C PHE A 24 5.16 -5.78 13.42
N GLY A 25 5.98 -5.65 14.47
CA GLY A 25 6.24 -6.70 15.46
C GLY A 25 7.09 -7.86 14.91
N TYR A 26 7.55 -8.75 15.79
CA TYR A 26 8.29 -9.97 15.40
C TYR A 26 7.36 -11.18 15.14
N THR A 27 6.08 -11.06 15.49
CA THR A 27 5.07 -12.13 15.43
C THR A 27 3.83 -11.68 14.65
N ARG A 28 3.51 -12.41 13.59
CA ARG A 28 2.31 -12.31 12.76
C ARG A 28 1.22 -13.21 13.35
N SER A 29 0.20 -12.68 14.03
CA SER A 29 -0.96 -13.47 14.50
C SER A 29 -0.61 -14.86 15.08
N GLY A 30 0.49 -14.97 15.85
CA GLY A 30 0.99 -16.24 16.43
C GLY A 30 2.06 -17.00 15.63
N VAL A 31 2.44 -16.56 14.44
CA VAL A 31 3.47 -17.16 13.57
C VAL A 31 4.60 -16.15 13.35
N PRO A 32 5.89 -16.50 13.45
CA PRO A 32 6.97 -15.55 13.16
C PRO A 32 6.90 -15.01 11.72
N VAL A 33 7.25 -13.73 11.51
CA VAL A 33 7.28 -13.10 10.17
C VAL A 33 8.20 -13.84 9.17
N LYS A 34 9.18 -14.60 9.69
CA LYS A 34 10.14 -15.41 8.91
C LYS A 34 9.86 -16.93 9.00
N SER A 35 8.61 -17.36 9.18
CA SER A 35 8.27 -18.78 9.43
C SER A 35 8.30 -19.67 8.19
N PHE A 36 8.17 -19.10 6.98
CA PHE A 36 8.28 -19.82 5.71
C PHE A 36 9.57 -19.40 4.98
N PRO A 37 10.17 -20.26 4.15
CA PRO A 37 11.43 -19.95 3.46
C PRO A 37 11.42 -18.63 2.68
N ASP A 38 10.27 -18.31 2.08
CA ASP A 38 10.08 -17.12 1.24
C ASP A 38 9.30 -16.00 1.95
N SER A 39 9.01 -16.16 3.24
CA SER A 39 8.31 -15.13 4.01
C SER A 39 9.20 -13.92 4.26
N SER A 40 8.73 -12.76 3.81
CA SER A 40 9.42 -11.49 3.97
C SER A 40 8.42 -10.33 4.05
N VAL A 41 8.81 -9.26 4.73
CA VAL A 41 8.10 -8.00 4.55
C VAL A 41 8.49 -7.47 3.18
N THR A 42 7.49 -7.07 2.40
CA THR A 42 7.72 -6.45 1.09
C THR A 42 7.24 -5.01 1.13
N ARG A 43 7.93 -4.15 0.37
CA ARG A 43 7.62 -2.72 0.25
C ARG A 43 7.50 -2.35 -1.22
N ALA A 44 6.51 -1.53 -1.55
CA ALA A 44 6.44 -0.82 -2.82
C ALA A 44 6.59 0.69 -2.60
N ASP A 45 7.29 1.36 -3.52
CA ASP A 45 7.35 2.82 -3.56
C ASP A 45 6.11 3.36 -4.29
N VAL A 46 5.39 4.27 -3.66
CA VAL A 46 4.17 4.87 -4.21
C VAL A 46 4.30 6.38 -4.23
N THR A 47 3.97 6.97 -5.37
CA THR A 47 3.78 8.41 -5.53
C THR A 47 2.33 8.69 -5.84
N VAL A 48 1.72 9.61 -5.08
CA VAL A 48 0.33 10.03 -5.25
C VAL A 48 0.28 11.53 -5.47
N ARG A 49 -0.36 11.95 -6.56
CA ARG A 49 -0.70 13.36 -6.81
C ARG A 49 -2.20 13.57 -6.57
N ALA A 50 -2.55 14.41 -5.61
CA ALA A 50 -3.94 14.76 -5.32
C ALA A 50 -4.46 15.78 -6.34
N VAL A 51 -5.04 15.34 -7.46
CA VAL A 51 -5.44 16.24 -8.56
C VAL A 51 -6.70 17.04 -8.21
N ARG A 52 -7.76 16.36 -7.75
CA ARG A 52 -9.02 16.97 -7.31
C ARG A 52 -9.49 16.22 -6.08
N VAL A 53 -9.49 16.85 -4.90
CA VAL A 53 -9.88 16.19 -3.65
C VAL A 53 -10.81 17.10 -2.83
N PRO A 54 -11.92 16.58 -2.27
CA PRO A 54 -12.85 17.39 -1.47
C PRO A 54 -12.27 17.83 -0.11
N ASN A 55 -11.28 17.11 0.40
CA ASN A 55 -10.52 17.44 1.62
C ASN A 55 -9.13 16.77 1.55
N SER A 56 -8.20 17.18 2.41
CA SER A 56 -6.81 16.70 2.36
C SER A 56 -6.59 15.28 2.85
N PHE A 57 -7.57 14.64 3.49
CA PHE A 57 -7.40 13.31 4.10
C PHE A 57 -8.19 12.20 3.37
N ILE A 58 -8.97 12.54 2.35
CA ILE A 58 -9.87 11.60 1.66
C ILE A 58 -9.11 10.39 1.09
N LEU A 59 -7.91 10.61 0.58
CA LEU A 59 -7.09 9.56 -0.02
C LEU A 59 -6.62 8.56 1.04
N ALA A 60 -6.25 9.01 2.24
CA ALA A 60 -5.91 8.10 3.35
C ALA A 60 -7.10 7.23 3.79
N THR A 61 -8.32 7.74 3.68
CA THR A 61 -9.51 6.98 4.10
C THR A 61 -10.05 6.02 3.04
N ASN A 62 -9.65 6.19 1.78
CA ASN A 62 -10.21 5.43 0.67
C ASN A 62 -9.16 4.58 -0.05
N PHE A 63 -7.87 4.91 -0.02
CA PHE A 63 -6.86 4.11 -0.72
C PHE A 63 -6.44 2.90 0.10
N SER A 64 -6.42 1.77 -0.58
CA SER A 64 -5.88 0.51 -0.06
C SER A 64 -5.07 -0.17 -1.15
N PHE A 65 -3.76 -0.24 -0.94
CA PHE A 65 -2.82 -0.84 -1.88
C PHE A 65 -2.62 -2.31 -1.50
N THR A 66 -3.37 -3.20 -2.14
CA THR A 66 -3.29 -4.65 -1.91
C THR A 66 -2.19 -5.26 -2.78
N GLY A 67 -1.26 -5.97 -2.15
CA GLY A 67 -0.23 -6.73 -2.86
C GLY A 67 -0.77 -8.11 -3.23
N VAL A 68 -0.62 -8.51 -4.48
CA VAL A 68 -1.13 -9.78 -5.02
C VAL A 68 0.02 -10.59 -5.59
N THR A 69 0.02 -11.89 -5.27
CA THR A 69 1.02 -12.84 -5.76
C THR A 69 0.65 -13.37 -7.15
N PRO A 70 1.59 -13.99 -7.89
CA PRO A 70 1.28 -14.63 -9.17
C PRO A 70 0.18 -15.71 -9.10
N PHE A 71 -0.05 -16.26 -7.90
CA PHE A 71 -1.03 -17.31 -7.63
C PHE A 71 -2.31 -16.79 -6.95
N ALA A 72 -2.55 -15.48 -7.03
CA ALA A 72 -3.76 -14.80 -6.54
C ALA A 72 -3.95 -14.79 -5.01
N ASP A 73 -2.90 -15.04 -4.23
CA ASP A 73 -2.93 -14.68 -2.81
C ASP A 73 -2.84 -13.15 -2.67
N ALA A 74 -3.69 -12.57 -1.82
CA ALA A 74 -3.75 -11.14 -1.60
C ALA A 74 -3.31 -10.78 -0.18
N TYR A 75 -2.38 -9.84 -0.07
CA TYR A 75 -1.88 -9.29 1.18
C TYR A 75 -2.40 -7.86 1.36
N LYS A 76 -3.12 -7.63 2.45
CA LYS A 76 -3.56 -6.29 2.84
C LYS A 76 -2.36 -5.45 3.27
N PRO A 77 -2.31 -4.16 2.91
CA PRO A 77 -1.28 -3.26 3.42
C PRO A 77 -1.36 -3.24 4.95
N ARG A 78 -0.19 -3.26 5.60
CA ARG A 78 -0.11 -3.21 7.06
C ARG A 78 0.36 -1.83 7.53
N PRO A 79 -0.33 -1.25 8.54
CA PRO A 79 0.19 -0.08 9.24
C PRO A 79 1.56 -0.35 9.86
N CYS A 80 2.40 0.67 9.90
CA CYS A 80 3.70 0.64 10.55
C CYS A 80 4.16 2.04 10.96
N ASP A 81 5.27 2.09 11.66
CA ASP A 81 5.91 3.34 12.10
C ASP A 81 7.16 3.64 11.28
N ALA A 82 7.24 3.14 10.03
CA ALA A 82 8.28 3.52 9.10
C ALA A 82 8.18 5.03 8.79
N SER A 83 9.31 5.72 8.72
CA SER A 83 9.34 7.17 8.48
C SER A 83 8.73 7.59 7.13
N ASP A 84 8.67 6.66 6.19
CA ASP A 84 8.15 6.83 4.84
C ASP A 84 6.77 6.16 4.65
N TRP A 85 6.10 5.72 5.72
CA TRP A 85 4.80 5.05 5.61
C TRP A 85 3.78 5.94 4.89
N LEU A 86 3.23 5.43 3.77
CA LEU A 86 2.40 6.22 2.87
C LEU A 86 1.12 6.78 3.53
N ASP A 87 0.43 5.98 4.35
CA ASP A 87 -0.87 6.40 4.91
C ASP A 87 -0.71 7.60 5.86
N ALA A 88 0.42 7.68 6.59
CA ALA A 88 0.74 8.84 7.41
C ALA A 88 0.88 10.11 6.55
N ALA A 89 1.52 10.00 5.37
CA ALA A 89 1.65 11.11 4.45
C ALA A 89 0.30 11.50 3.79
N LEU A 90 -0.53 10.50 3.45
CA LEU A 90 -1.85 10.73 2.86
C LEU A 90 -2.85 11.38 3.83
N GLY A 91 -2.61 11.31 5.14
CA GLY A 91 -3.45 11.94 6.15
C GLY A 91 -3.59 13.46 6.00
N ASN A 92 -2.70 14.11 5.24
CA ASN A 92 -2.79 15.51 4.88
C ASN A 92 -2.20 15.80 3.49
N ALA A 93 -2.81 15.23 2.45
CA ALA A 93 -2.49 15.48 1.04
C ALA A 93 -3.46 16.50 0.42
N PRO A 94 -3.21 17.82 0.51
CA PRO A 94 -4.09 18.83 -0.06
C PRO A 94 -4.11 18.77 -1.60
N GLN A 95 -5.16 19.33 -2.21
CA GLN A 95 -5.28 19.40 -3.66
C GLN A 95 -4.06 20.08 -4.30
N GLY A 96 -3.54 19.49 -5.37
CA GLY A 96 -2.33 19.90 -6.09
C GLY A 96 -1.03 19.31 -5.52
N SER A 97 -1.05 18.72 -4.33
CA SER A 97 0.14 18.16 -3.69
C SER A 97 0.59 16.84 -4.32
N ILE A 98 1.87 16.52 -4.11
CA ILE A 98 2.45 15.21 -4.40
C ILE A 98 2.98 14.66 -3.08
N VAL A 99 2.52 13.47 -2.69
CA VAL A 99 3.05 12.71 -1.56
C VAL A 99 3.73 11.45 -2.06
N ARG A 100 4.72 10.97 -1.31
CA ARG A 100 5.48 9.76 -1.62
C ARG A 100 5.65 8.96 -0.35
N GLY A 101 5.68 7.63 -0.49
CA GLY A 101 5.90 6.75 0.65
C GLY A 101 5.94 5.29 0.26
N GLY A 102 6.23 4.46 1.26
CA GLY A 102 6.20 3.01 1.19
C GLY A 102 4.84 2.46 1.61
N VAL A 103 4.36 1.47 0.85
CA VAL A 103 3.31 0.54 1.28
C VAL A 103 3.97 -0.77 1.64
N TYR A 104 3.60 -1.35 2.79
CA TYR A 104 4.24 -2.53 3.33
C TYR A 104 3.26 -3.69 3.47
N TRP A 105 3.71 -4.90 3.12
CA TRP A 105 2.95 -6.14 3.26
C TRP A 105 3.77 -7.20 3.99
N ASP A 106 3.06 -8.04 4.75
CA ASP A 106 3.60 -9.28 5.32
C ASP A 106 3.38 -10.41 4.30
N ALA A 107 4.28 -10.49 3.32
CA ALA A 107 4.22 -11.48 2.24
C ALA A 107 4.79 -12.80 2.74
N TYR A 108 3.91 -13.77 3.02
CA TYR A 108 4.28 -14.97 3.77
C TYR A 108 4.41 -16.24 2.93
N ARG A 109 3.94 -16.22 1.68
CA ARG A 109 3.97 -17.41 0.81
C ARG A 109 4.74 -17.15 -0.46
N ASP A 110 4.37 -16.09 -1.18
CA ASP A 110 4.97 -15.74 -2.47
C ASP A 110 5.20 -14.22 -2.52
N PRO A 111 6.19 -13.75 -3.31
CA PRO A 111 6.42 -12.33 -3.49
C PRO A 111 5.22 -11.64 -4.14
N VAL A 112 4.99 -10.39 -3.74
CA VAL A 112 4.03 -9.52 -4.42
C VAL A 112 4.58 -9.19 -5.81
N SER A 113 3.76 -9.41 -6.83
CA SER A 113 4.07 -9.13 -8.25
C SER A 113 3.07 -8.19 -8.90
N VAL A 114 1.94 -7.98 -8.24
CA VAL A 114 0.88 -7.09 -8.69
C VAL A 114 0.45 -6.24 -7.51
N VAL A 115 0.31 -4.93 -7.71
CA VAL A 115 -0.29 -4.04 -6.72
C VAL A 115 -1.63 -3.57 -7.27
N VAL A 116 -2.69 -3.76 -6.48
CA VAL A 116 -4.04 -3.34 -6.80
C VAL A 116 -4.43 -2.22 -5.84
N LEU A 117 -4.78 -1.06 -6.38
CA LEU A 117 -5.41 0.01 -5.62
C LEU A 117 -6.93 -0.26 -5.56
N LEU A 118 -7.41 -0.48 -4.36
CA LEU A 118 -8.82 -0.60 -4.03
C LEU A 118 -9.33 0.66 -3.36
N ASP A 119 -10.62 0.94 -3.51
CA ASP A 119 -11.36 1.78 -2.59
C ASP A 119 -11.68 0.98 -1.32
N GLU A 120 -11.08 1.34 -0.19
CA GLU A 120 -11.17 0.60 1.08
C GLU A 120 -12.61 0.45 1.59
N LYS A 121 -13.49 1.41 1.28
CA LYS A 121 -14.88 1.41 1.75
C LYS A 121 -15.76 0.48 0.93
N THR A 122 -15.55 0.44 -0.37
CA THR A 122 -16.42 -0.28 -1.32
C THR A 122 -15.81 -1.59 -1.83
N GLY A 123 -14.49 -1.76 -1.69
CA GLY A 123 -13.72 -2.84 -2.32
C GLY A 123 -13.56 -2.67 -3.82
N GLN A 124 -13.97 -1.54 -4.40
CA GLN A 124 -13.88 -1.32 -5.85
C GLN A 124 -12.42 -1.27 -6.29
N HIS A 125 -12.09 -1.98 -7.37
CA HIS A 125 -10.80 -1.88 -8.03
C HIS A 125 -10.70 -0.55 -8.80
N LEU A 126 -9.76 0.30 -8.36
CA LEU A 126 -9.50 1.62 -8.95
C LEU A 126 -8.37 1.61 -10.00
N ALA A 127 -7.29 0.87 -9.74
CA ALA A 127 -6.14 0.72 -10.65
C ALA A 127 -5.26 -0.49 -10.26
N GLN A 128 -4.43 -0.95 -11.20
CA GLN A 128 -3.47 -2.04 -11.00
C GLN A 128 -2.14 -1.76 -11.67
N TRP A 129 -1.05 -2.23 -11.05
CA TRP A 129 0.31 -2.23 -11.58
C TRP A 129 0.87 -3.65 -11.52
N ASN A 130 1.33 -4.17 -12.66
CA ASN A 130 2.09 -5.42 -12.74
C ASN A 130 3.57 -5.08 -12.72
N LEU A 131 4.32 -5.65 -11.79
CA LEU A 131 5.68 -5.21 -11.41
C LEU A 131 6.69 -6.35 -11.52
#